data_AF-A0A1S6WU99-F1
#
_entry.id   AF-A0A1S6WU99-F1
#
_cell.length_a   1.000
_cell.length_b   1.000
_cell.length_c   1.000
_cell.angle_alpha   90.00
_cell.angle_beta   90.00
_cell.angle_gamma   90.00
#
_symmetry.space_group_name_H-M   'P 1'
#
loop_
_entity.id
_entity.type
_entity.pdbx_description
1 polymer ?
#
loop_
_entity_poly.entity_id
_entity_poly.type
_entity_poly.pdbx_seq_one_letter_code
_entity_poly.pdbx_strand_id
1 'polypeptide(L)'
;MSHIKWFDSPVQMASSNEIDVFVELIGGELDVALASVEAALEAGHHVVTANKALLARHGITLATHAEEKGVFLNFEAAVAGGILVIKVMRESLSSNRVSRIYGILNGTCNYILTRMFTESLSFKDCLADAQKFGYAEADPIFDIEGHDTAHKLALLTSLAFGTVISLDDVYVEGISNISQVDIRAADELGYHIKLLGVALKTDTGIEQRVHPAMVPTSSVIAQIYVCH
;
A
#
# COMPACT_ATOMS: atom_id res chain seq x y z
N MET A 1 -23.36 17.29 14.45
CA MET A 1 -23.63 16.46 13.24
C MET A 1 -24.85 16.95 12.43
N SER A 2 -25.53 18.04 12.80
CA SER A 2 -26.78 18.51 12.15
C SER A 2 -26.63 19.28 10.83
N HIS A 3 -25.42 19.37 10.26
CA HIS A 3 -25.14 20.09 9.00
C HIS A 3 -24.62 19.17 7.89
N ILE A 4 -24.63 17.85 8.10
CA ILE A 4 -24.18 16.88 7.11
C ILE A 4 -25.41 16.35 6.38
N LYS A 5 -25.43 16.50 5.05
CA LYS A 5 -26.42 15.88 4.17
C LYS A 5 -26.05 14.41 4.00
N TRP A 6 -26.97 13.52 4.36
CA TRP A 6 -26.80 12.08 4.20
C TRP A 6 -27.47 11.63 2.91
N PHE A 7 -26.89 10.61 2.27
CA PHE A 7 -27.42 9.96 1.09
C PHE A 7 -27.53 8.46 1.39
N ASP A 8 -28.59 7.83 0.88
CA ASP A 8 -28.80 6.38 1.04
C ASP A 8 -27.95 5.57 0.05
N SER A 9 -27.40 6.22 -0.98
CA SER A 9 -26.52 5.62 -1.98
C SER A 9 -25.28 6.49 -2.21
N PRO A 10 -24.06 5.93 -2.16
CA PRO A 10 -22.85 6.68 -2.46
C PRO A 10 -22.78 7.09 -3.94
N VAL A 11 -23.40 6.33 -4.86
CA VAL A 11 -23.51 6.71 -6.28
C VAL A 11 -24.39 7.95 -6.45
N GLN A 12 -25.49 8.04 -5.68
CA GLN A 12 -26.34 9.23 -5.70
C GLN A 12 -25.61 10.47 -5.17
N MET A 13 -24.81 10.30 -4.12
CA MET A 13 -23.94 11.35 -3.61
C MET A 13 -22.89 11.77 -4.65
N ALA A 14 -22.28 10.78 -5.31
CA ALA A 14 -21.25 10.98 -6.33
C ALA A 14 -21.76 11.74 -7.57
N SER A 15 -23.03 11.56 -7.96
CA SER A 15 -23.64 12.27 -9.09
C SER A 15 -24.28 13.62 -8.71
N SER A 16 -24.09 14.09 -7.47
CA SER A 16 -24.72 15.31 -6.99
C SER A 16 -24.02 16.56 -7.52
N ASN A 17 -24.74 17.44 -8.22
CA ASN A 17 -24.21 18.74 -8.66
C ASN A 17 -23.91 19.74 -7.52
N GLU A 18 -24.06 19.32 -6.26
CA GLU A 18 -23.77 20.13 -5.07
C GLU A 18 -22.35 19.95 -4.54
N ILE A 19 -21.54 19.07 -5.12
CA ILE A 19 -20.17 18.80 -4.71
C ILE A 19 -19.18 19.13 -5.83
N ASP A 20 -17.96 19.49 -5.45
CA ASP A 20 -16.83 19.66 -6.38
C ASP A 20 -15.85 18.48 -6.32
N VAL A 21 -15.80 17.82 -5.15
CA VAL A 21 -14.85 16.75 -4.83
C VAL A 21 -15.58 15.59 -4.17
N PHE A 22 -15.37 14.39 -4.70
CA PHE A 22 -15.84 13.14 -4.14
C PHE A 22 -14.69 12.42 -3.42
N VAL A 23 -14.89 12.02 -2.17
CA VAL A 23 -13.90 11.29 -1.37
C VAL A 23 -14.38 9.86 -1.16
N GLU A 24 -13.67 8.89 -1.73
CA GLU A 24 -13.98 7.46 -1.64
C GLU A 24 -13.13 6.76 -0.57
N LEU A 25 -13.81 6.17 0.42
CA LEU A 25 -13.22 5.46 1.57
C LEU A 25 -13.98 4.17 1.89
N ILE A 26 -14.66 3.59 0.91
CA ILE A 26 -15.52 2.40 1.07
C ILE A 26 -14.66 1.14 1.17
N GLY A 27 -13.61 1.04 0.33
CA GLY A 27 -12.80 -0.18 0.19
C GLY A 27 -13.43 -1.19 -0.78
N GLY A 28 -12.71 -2.26 -1.11
CA GLY A 28 -13.15 -3.26 -2.11
C GLY A 28 -12.74 -2.90 -3.56
N GLU A 29 -12.82 -3.87 -4.48
CA GLU A 29 -12.35 -3.69 -5.88
C GLU A 29 -13.44 -3.67 -6.95
N LEU A 30 -14.59 -4.33 -6.75
CA LEU A 30 -15.55 -4.64 -7.84
C LEU A 30 -17.01 -4.26 -7.52
N ASP A 31 -17.21 -3.41 -6.51
CA ASP A 31 -18.51 -3.12 -5.94
C ASP A 31 -18.87 -1.63 -6.07
N VAL A 32 -19.71 -1.17 -5.14
CA VAL A 32 -20.24 0.19 -5.07
C VAL A 32 -19.14 1.26 -5.08
N ALA A 33 -17.91 0.95 -4.66
CA ALA A 33 -16.78 1.87 -4.70
C ALA A 33 -16.43 2.28 -6.14
N LEU A 34 -16.28 1.31 -7.05
CA LEU A 34 -15.98 1.57 -8.46
C LEU A 34 -17.10 2.39 -9.11
N ALA A 35 -18.35 1.95 -8.95
CA ALA A 35 -19.51 2.63 -9.52
C ALA A 35 -19.65 4.07 -9.03
N SER A 36 -19.31 4.33 -7.76
CA SER A 36 -19.36 5.68 -7.18
C SER A 36 -18.25 6.57 -7.72
N VAL A 37 -17.04 6.05 -7.89
CA VAL A 37 -15.94 6.79 -8.50
C VAL A 37 -16.23 7.12 -9.96
N GLU A 38 -16.68 6.15 -10.75
CA GLU A 38 -17.06 6.37 -12.15
C GLU A 38 -18.18 7.41 -12.27
N ALA A 39 -19.20 7.34 -11.41
CA ALA A 39 -20.28 8.31 -11.37
C ALA A 39 -19.81 9.73 -11.01
N ALA A 40 -18.84 9.86 -10.10
CA ALA A 40 -18.25 11.14 -9.73
C ALA A 40 -17.45 11.76 -10.88
N LEU A 41 -16.60 10.95 -11.53
CA LEU A 41 -15.82 11.39 -12.69
C LEU A 41 -16.75 11.77 -13.85
N GLU A 42 -17.80 10.99 -14.09
CA GLU A 42 -18.77 11.25 -15.15
C GLU A 42 -19.50 12.58 -14.95
N ALA A 43 -19.85 12.90 -13.70
CA ALA A 43 -20.46 14.16 -13.29
C ALA A 43 -19.48 15.35 -13.26
N GLY A 44 -18.18 15.12 -13.51
CA GLY A 44 -17.16 16.17 -13.58
C GLY A 44 -16.60 16.59 -12.22
N HIS A 45 -16.67 15.72 -11.22
CA HIS A 45 -16.07 15.98 -9.91
C HIS A 45 -14.63 15.47 -9.84
N HIS A 46 -13.79 16.15 -9.06
CA HIS A 46 -12.50 15.60 -8.69
C HIS A 46 -12.70 14.42 -7.72
N VAL A 47 -11.83 13.41 -7.76
CA VAL A 47 -11.89 12.24 -6.89
C VAL A 47 -10.64 12.13 -6.03
N VAL A 48 -10.84 11.86 -4.74
CA VAL A 48 -9.79 11.45 -3.81
C VAL A 48 -10.14 10.07 -3.27
N THR A 49 -9.23 9.10 -3.32
CA THR A 49 -9.46 7.74 -2.81
C THR A 49 -8.29 7.21 -1.99
N ALA A 50 -8.58 6.37 -0.98
CA ALA A 50 -7.57 5.59 -0.26
C ALA A 50 -7.58 4.10 -0.64
N ASN A 51 -8.37 3.72 -1.65
CA ASN A 51 -8.68 2.34 -1.99
C ASN A 51 -7.63 1.73 -2.93
N LYS A 52 -6.63 1.07 -2.32
CA LYS A 52 -5.55 0.37 -3.03
C LYS A 52 -6.04 -0.69 -3.99
N ALA A 53 -7.07 -1.46 -3.61
CA ALA A 53 -7.56 -2.58 -4.41
C ALA A 53 -8.23 -2.08 -5.70
N LEU A 54 -9.11 -1.08 -5.56
CA LEU A 54 -9.70 -0.38 -6.70
C LEU A 54 -8.63 0.19 -7.64
N LEU A 55 -7.64 0.91 -7.11
CA LEU A 55 -6.59 1.53 -7.92
C LEU A 55 -5.70 0.49 -8.60
N ALA A 56 -5.36 -0.60 -7.92
CA ALA A 56 -4.50 -1.63 -8.47
C ALA A 56 -5.14 -2.33 -9.68
N ARG A 57 -6.48 -2.46 -9.68
CA ARG A 57 -7.22 -3.14 -10.75
C ARG A 57 -7.77 -2.21 -11.83
N HIS A 58 -8.29 -1.05 -11.42
CA HIS A 58 -9.04 -0.13 -12.28
C HIS A 58 -8.37 1.25 -12.43
N GLY A 59 -7.25 1.50 -11.74
CA GLY A 59 -6.65 2.83 -11.65
C GLY A 59 -6.31 3.46 -12.99
N ILE A 60 -5.89 2.68 -13.99
CA ILE A 60 -5.57 3.19 -15.33
C ILE A 60 -6.83 3.63 -16.07
N THR A 61 -7.88 2.81 -16.04
CA THR A 61 -9.18 3.15 -16.63
C THR A 61 -9.75 4.40 -15.99
N LEU A 62 -9.72 4.46 -14.65
CA LEU A 62 -10.21 5.62 -13.90
C LEU A 62 -9.38 6.88 -14.14
N ALA A 63 -8.06 6.77 -14.24
CA ALA A 63 -7.19 7.89 -14.58
C ALA A 63 -7.48 8.42 -16.00
N THR A 64 -7.67 7.52 -16.96
CA THR A 64 -8.03 7.88 -18.34
C THR A 64 -9.37 8.60 -18.39
N HIS A 65 -10.39 8.10 -17.68
CA HIS A 65 -11.71 8.75 -17.59
C HIS A 65 -11.63 10.13 -16.93
N ALA A 66 -10.83 10.27 -15.87
CA ALA A 66 -10.58 11.56 -15.23
C ALA A 66 -9.92 12.57 -16.20
N GLU A 67 -8.94 12.13 -16.99
CA GLU A 67 -8.30 12.94 -18.02
C GLU A 67 -9.30 13.38 -19.11
N GLU A 68 -10.14 12.47 -19.61
CA GLU A 68 -11.18 12.77 -20.60
C GLU A 68 -12.18 13.83 -20.11
N LYS A 69 -12.50 13.79 -18.82
CA LYS A 69 -13.40 14.74 -18.16
C LYS A 69 -12.72 16.03 -17.71
N GLY A 70 -11.39 16.12 -17.79
CA GLY A 70 -10.62 17.27 -17.33
C GLY A 70 -10.59 17.44 -15.81
N VAL A 71 -10.74 16.35 -15.06
CA VAL A 71 -10.75 16.33 -13.59
C VAL A 71 -9.55 15.57 -13.03
N PHE A 72 -9.42 15.51 -11.70
CA PHE A 72 -8.27 14.91 -11.03
C PHE A 72 -8.67 13.66 -10.27
N LEU A 73 -7.85 12.61 -10.38
CA LEU A 73 -7.89 11.43 -9.52
C LEU A 73 -6.65 11.39 -8.63
N ASN A 74 -6.84 11.61 -7.33
CA ASN A 74 -5.79 11.67 -6.33
C ASN A 74 -5.89 10.52 -5.33
N PHE A 75 -4.75 9.95 -4.94
CA PHE A 75 -4.74 8.72 -4.14
C PHE A 75 -3.54 8.58 -3.20
N GLU A 76 -3.01 9.70 -2.70
CA GLU A 76 -1.88 9.68 -1.75
C GLU A 76 -2.14 8.73 -0.56
N ALA A 77 -3.33 8.80 0.03
CA ALA A 77 -3.71 7.98 1.19
C ALA A 77 -3.77 6.46 0.90
N ALA A 78 -3.79 6.05 -0.37
CA ALA A 78 -3.77 4.64 -0.72
C ALA A 78 -2.40 4.03 -0.41
N VAL A 79 -1.30 4.77 -0.55
CA VAL A 79 0.06 4.23 -0.44
C VAL A 79 0.82 4.92 0.70
N ALA A 80 1.38 4.12 1.61
CA ALA A 80 2.21 4.61 2.72
C ALA A 80 1.53 5.61 3.70
N GLY A 81 0.20 5.67 3.71
CA GLY A 81 -0.58 6.41 4.72
C GLY A 81 -0.31 7.91 4.70
N GLY A 82 0.41 8.41 5.70
CA GLY A 82 0.77 9.83 5.83
C GLY A 82 2.07 10.24 5.10
N ILE A 83 2.77 9.29 4.50
CA ILE A 83 4.01 9.57 3.75
C ILE A 83 3.64 10.06 2.36
N LEU A 84 4.16 11.24 1.96
CA LEU A 84 3.89 11.90 0.68
C LEU A 84 4.64 11.27 -0.50
N VAL A 85 4.54 9.95 -0.67
CA VAL A 85 5.33 9.21 -1.66
C VAL A 85 4.86 9.47 -3.08
N ILE A 86 3.54 9.56 -3.31
CA ILE A 86 2.94 9.75 -4.63
C ILE A 86 3.27 11.16 -5.14
N LYS A 87 3.09 12.17 -4.29
CA LYS A 87 3.47 13.55 -4.60
C LYS A 87 4.96 13.69 -4.90
N VAL A 88 5.83 13.11 -4.08
CA VAL A 88 7.29 13.16 -4.34
C VAL A 88 7.62 12.51 -5.68
N MET A 89 7.01 11.37 -6.02
CA MET A 89 7.23 10.72 -7.31
C MET A 89 6.72 11.57 -8.48
N ARG A 90 5.50 12.11 -8.40
CA ARG A 90 4.87 12.87 -9.49
C ARG A 90 5.48 14.25 -9.70
N GLU A 91 5.81 14.97 -8.63
CA GLU A 91 6.24 16.36 -8.72
C GLU A 91 7.75 16.51 -8.62
N SER A 92 8.37 15.92 -7.59
CA SER A 92 9.79 16.15 -7.26
C SER A 92 10.74 15.27 -8.07
N LEU A 93 10.31 14.07 -8.47
CA LEU A 93 11.10 13.11 -9.23
C LEU A 93 10.74 13.04 -10.71
N SER A 94 9.83 13.90 -11.20
CA SER A 94 9.40 13.95 -12.60
C SER A 94 10.54 14.07 -13.62
N SER A 95 11.65 14.71 -13.23
CA SER A 95 12.85 14.87 -14.08
C SER A 95 13.93 13.81 -13.83
N ASN A 96 13.73 12.91 -12.87
CA ASN A 96 14.67 11.86 -12.50
C ASN A 96 14.25 10.52 -13.12
N ARG A 97 15.24 9.66 -13.40
CA ARG A 97 14.99 8.28 -13.80
C ARG A 97 15.12 7.38 -12.58
N VAL A 98 13.99 6.93 -12.03
CA VAL A 98 13.99 5.94 -10.96
C VAL A 98 14.51 4.62 -11.53
N SER A 99 15.51 4.03 -10.85
CA SER A 99 16.05 2.70 -11.19
C SER A 99 15.57 1.61 -10.24
N ARG A 100 15.27 1.98 -8.99
CA ARG A 100 14.81 1.05 -7.94
C ARG A 100 13.91 1.76 -6.94
N ILE A 101 12.88 1.04 -6.48
CA ILE A 101 12.08 1.35 -5.30
C ILE A 101 12.24 0.19 -4.33
N TYR A 102 12.46 0.47 -3.06
CA TYR A 102 12.32 -0.54 -2.01
C TYR A 102 11.89 0.09 -0.70
N GLY A 103 11.12 -0.64 0.10
CA GLY A 103 10.63 -0.12 1.36
C GLY A 103 9.84 -1.12 2.18
N ILE A 104 9.65 -0.77 3.45
CA ILE A 104 8.70 -1.42 4.34
C ILE A 104 7.35 -0.73 4.11
N LEU A 105 6.39 -1.45 3.54
CA LEU A 105 5.09 -0.88 3.14
C LEU A 105 3.92 -1.36 4.01
N ASN A 106 4.17 -2.27 4.96
CA ASN A 106 3.15 -2.85 5.83
C ASN A 106 3.52 -2.70 7.32
N GLY A 107 2.67 -1.98 8.06
CA GLY A 107 2.89 -1.68 9.48
C GLY A 107 2.77 -2.91 10.37
N THR A 108 1.76 -3.75 10.13
CA THR A 108 1.47 -4.98 10.88
C THR A 108 2.67 -5.94 10.86
N CYS A 109 3.20 -6.23 9.67
CA CYS A 109 4.37 -7.09 9.50
C CYS A 109 5.61 -6.49 10.15
N ASN A 110 5.83 -5.18 10.01
CA ASN A 110 6.98 -4.52 10.63
C ASN A 110 6.88 -4.52 12.17
N TYR A 111 5.68 -4.39 12.72
CA TYR A 111 5.41 -4.51 14.15
C TYR A 111 5.75 -5.91 14.65
N ILE A 112 5.24 -6.95 13.98
CA ILE A 112 5.50 -8.35 14.34
C ILE A 112 7.01 -8.64 14.30
N LEU A 113 7.68 -8.36 13.19
CA LEU A 113 9.13 -8.60 13.05
C LEU A 113 9.96 -7.79 14.05
N THR A 114 9.53 -6.57 14.37
CA THR A 114 10.18 -5.74 15.40
C THR A 114 10.10 -6.41 16.77
N ARG A 115 8.91 -6.87 17.19
CA ARG A 115 8.74 -7.50 18.50
C ARG A 115 9.38 -8.88 18.61
N MET A 116 9.34 -9.65 17.52
CA MET A 116 10.11 -10.90 17.44
C MET A 116 11.59 -10.64 17.70
N PHE A 117 12.15 -9.55 17.15
CA PHE A 117 13.54 -9.16 17.39
C PHE A 117 13.78 -8.62 18.81
N THR A 118 13.06 -7.57 19.23
CA THR A 118 13.37 -6.84 20.47
C THR A 118 12.96 -7.58 21.75
N GLU A 119 11.92 -8.42 21.67
CA GLU A 119 11.34 -9.11 22.83
C GLU A 119 11.56 -10.63 22.79
N SER A 120 12.19 -11.15 21.73
CA SER A 120 12.43 -12.60 21.54
C SER A 120 11.14 -13.46 21.57
N LEU A 121 10.01 -12.89 21.15
CA LEU A 121 8.69 -13.55 21.13
C LEU A 121 8.45 -14.37 19.86
N SER A 122 7.65 -15.43 19.94
CA SER A 122 7.29 -16.19 18.73
C SER A 122 6.41 -15.37 17.78
N PHE A 123 6.42 -15.71 16.48
CA PHE A 123 5.51 -15.11 15.49
C PHE A 123 4.05 -15.16 15.97
N LYS A 124 3.63 -16.31 16.50
CA LYS A 124 2.27 -16.54 16.99
C LYS A 124 1.90 -15.61 18.14
N ASP A 125 2.81 -15.42 19.10
CA ASP A 125 2.56 -14.54 20.25
C ASP A 125 2.50 -13.08 19.81
N CYS A 126 3.43 -12.64 18.94
CA CYS A 126 3.41 -11.30 18.37
C CYS A 126 2.14 -11.03 17.56
N LEU A 127 1.66 -11.99 16.77
CA LEU A 127 0.42 -11.86 16.01
C LEU A 127 -0.79 -11.76 16.94
N ALA A 128 -0.88 -12.62 17.96
CA ALA A 128 -1.98 -12.58 18.93
C ALA A 128 -2.03 -11.24 19.67
N ASP A 129 -0.89 -10.70 20.07
CA ASP A 129 -0.81 -9.38 20.67
C ASP A 129 -1.16 -8.26 19.67
N ALA A 130 -0.69 -8.35 18.42
CA ALA A 130 -1.04 -7.38 17.37
C ALA A 130 -2.55 -7.30 17.18
N GLN A 131 -3.25 -8.45 17.19
CA GLN A 131 -4.71 -8.50 17.11
C GLN A 131 -5.36 -7.90 18.36
N LYS A 132 -4.86 -8.24 19.55
CA LYS A 132 -5.37 -7.72 20.83
C LYS A 132 -5.28 -6.20 20.94
N PHE A 133 -4.21 -5.61 20.42
CA PHE A 133 -3.97 -4.17 20.44
C PHE A 133 -4.51 -3.43 19.21
N GLY A 134 -5.13 -4.14 18.26
CA GLY A 134 -5.72 -3.55 17.05
C GLY A 134 -4.71 -3.17 15.96
N TYR A 135 -3.48 -3.67 16.03
CA TYR A 135 -2.49 -3.55 14.95
C TYR A 135 -2.73 -4.53 13.81
N ALA A 136 -3.41 -5.66 14.07
CA ALA A 136 -3.79 -6.65 13.08
C ALA A 136 -5.30 -6.93 13.16
N GLU A 137 -5.93 -7.20 12.02
CA GLU A 137 -7.33 -7.61 11.97
C GLU A 137 -7.51 -9.07 12.41
N ALA A 138 -8.77 -9.49 12.60
CA ALA A 138 -9.10 -10.87 12.97
C ALA A 138 -8.65 -11.89 11.90
N ASP A 139 -8.76 -11.52 10.62
CA ASP A 139 -8.12 -12.22 9.50
C ASP A 139 -6.91 -11.41 9.01
N PRO A 140 -5.68 -11.77 9.43
CA PRO A 140 -4.49 -11.00 9.10
C PRO A 140 -3.81 -11.47 7.82
N ILE A 141 -4.37 -12.45 7.08
CA ILE A 141 -3.72 -13.12 5.94
C ILE A 141 -3.24 -12.09 4.91
N PHE A 142 -4.07 -11.10 4.59
CA PHE A 142 -3.75 -10.08 3.59
C PHE A 142 -2.49 -9.27 3.95
N ASP A 143 -2.22 -9.08 5.24
CA ASP A 143 -1.00 -8.43 5.74
C ASP A 143 0.17 -9.42 5.80
N ILE A 144 0.03 -10.51 6.57
CA ILE A 144 1.16 -11.39 6.94
C ILE A 144 1.67 -12.22 5.78
N GLU A 145 0.84 -12.48 4.76
CA GLU A 145 1.24 -13.14 3.52
C GLU A 145 1.74 -12.13 2.48
N GLY A 146 1.78 -10.83 2.77
CA GLY A 146 2.44 -9.80 1.95
C GLY A 146 1.59 -9.20 0.84
N HIS A 147 0.31 -9.55 0.71
CA HIS A 147 -0.57 -9.06 -0.35
C HIS A 147 -0.80 -7.55 -0.29
N ASP A 148 -0.98 -6.96 0.90
CA ASP A 148 -1.07 -5.50 1.06
C ASP A 148 0.20 -4.78 0.58
N THR A 149 1.37 -5.34 0.88
CA THR A 149 2.65 -4.82 0.39
C THR A 149 2.74 -4.93 -1.13
N ALA A 150 2.27 -6.03 -1.73
CA ALA A 150 2.26 -6.23 -3.17
C ALA A 150 1.37 -5.20 -3.88
N HIS A 151 0.18 -4.91 -3.34
CA HIS A 151 -0.71 -3.89 -3.87
C HIS A 151 -0.08 -2.50 -3.86
N LYS A 152 0.54 -2.12 -2.73
CA LYS A 152 1.26 -0.85 -2.60
C LYS A 152 2.46 -0.79 -3.55
N LEU A 153 3.21 -1.88 -3.68
CA LEU A 153 4.37 -1.96 -4.55
C LEU A 153 3.98 -1.79 -6.02
N ALA A 154 2.95 -2.49 -6.50
CA ALA A 154 2.52 -2.42 -7.89
C ALA A 154 2.07 -1.01 -8.30
N LEU A 155 1.38 -0.28 -7.40
CA LEU A 155 1.05 1.13 -7.58
C LEU A 155 2.30 2.01 -7.68
N LEU A 156 3.27 1.84 -6.77
CA LEU A 156 4.53 2.58 -6.79
C LEU A 156 5.34 2.28 -8.05
N THR A 157 5.38 1.03 -8.50
CA THR A 157 6.04 0.59 -9.73
C THR A 157 5.44 1.30 -10.94
N SER A 158 4.12 1.27 -11.09
CA SER A 158 3.42 1.92 -12.19
C SER A 158 3.74 3.41 -12.26
N LEU A 159 3.73 4.10 -11.11
CA LEU A 159 4.05 5.52 -11.02
C LEU A 159 5.50 5.84 -11.34
N ALA A 160 6.45 5.07 -10.80
CA ALA A 160 7.87 5.37 -10.95
C ALA A 160 8.43 5.00 -12.33
N PHE A 161 7.86 4.00 -13.00
CA PHE A 161 8.36 3.51 -14.28
C PHE A 161 7.43 3.78 -15.46
N GLY A 162 6.23 4.33 -15.23
CA GLY A 162 5.25 4.65 -16.26
C GLY A 162 4.67 3.42 -16.95
N THR A 163 4.39 2.36 -16.18
CA THR A 163 3.91 1.07 -16.70
C THR A 163 2.50 0.76 -16.23
N VAL A 164 1.86 -0.21 -16.90
CA VAL A 164 0.60 -0.80 -16.45
C VAL A 164 0.84 -1.52 -15.11
N ILE A 165 -0.15 -1.47 -14.21
CA ILE A 165 -0.11 -2.20 -12.95
C ILE A 165 -0.26 -3.69 -13.27
N SER A 166 0.68 -4.51 -12.78
CA SER A 166 0.59 -5.96 -12.85
C SER A 166 0.81 -6.55 -11.46
N LEU A 167 -0.31 -6.90 -10.79
CA LEU A 167 -0.28 -7.55 -9.48
C LEU A 167 0.10 -9.02 -9.58
N ASP A 168 -0.42 -9.71 -10.60
CA ASP A 168 -0.20 -11.14 -10.81
C ASP A 168 1.28 -11.48 -11.07
N ASP A 169 2.06 -10.50 -11.55
CA ASP A 169 3.50 -10.64 -11.80
C ASP A 169 4.38 -10.31 -10.58
N VAL A 170 3.79 -9.92 -9.44
CA VAL A 170 4.56 -9.66 -8.22
C VAL A 170 4.84 -10.98 -7.51
N TYR A 171 6.11 -11.34 -7.33
CA TYR A 171 6.45 -12.45 -6.44
C TYR A 171 6.13 -12.06 -4.99
N VAL A 172 5.40 -12.91 -4.26
CA VAL A 172 4.97 -12.63 -2.89
C VAL A 172 5.33 -13.79 -1.96
N GLU A 173 6.06 -13.46 -0.90
CA GLU A 173 6.34 -14.31 0.25
C GLU A 173 6.06 -13.54 1.54
N GLY A 174 5.28 -14.15 2.43
CA GLY A 174 4.91 -13.60 3.73
C GLY A 174 5.96 -13.75 4.83
N ILE A 175 5.57 -13.40 6.05
CA ILE A 175 6.41 -13.52 7.26
C ILE A 175 6.01 -14.68 8.17
N SER A 176 4.96 -15.43 7.82
CA SER A 176 4.36 -16.47 8.67
C SER A 176 5.30 -17.64 9.00
N ASN A 177 6.28 -17.91 8.13
CA ASN A 177 7.28 -18.97 8.33
C ASN A 177 8.55 -18.50 9.06
N ILE A 178 8.67 -17.22 9.41
CA ILE A 178 9.84 -16.70 10.11
C ILE A 178 9.82 -17.17 11.55
N SER A 179 10.90 -17.83 11.98
CA SER A 179 11.05 -18.34 13.33
C SER A 179 11.95 -17.46 14.18
N GLN A 180 11.91 -17.69 15.50
CA GLN A 180 12.87 -17.07 16.43
C GLN A 180 14.32 -17.47 16.17
N VAL A 181 14.55 -18.66 15.58
CA VAL A 181 15.90 -19.11 15.21
C VAL A 181 16.44 -18.26 14.07
N ASP A 182 15.61 -17.95 13.07
CA ASP A 182 15.99 -17.12 11.93
C ASP A 182 16.34 -15.69 12.37
N ILE A 183 15.54 -15.11 13.28
CA ILE A 183 15.78 -13.77 13.83
C ILE A 183 17.13 -13.69 14.55
N ARG A 184 17.43 -14.67 15.43
CA ARG A 184 18.70 -14.70 16.16
C ARG A 184 19.89 -14.92 15.25
N ALA A 185 19.76 -15.84 14.30
CA ALA A 185 20.82 -16.10 13.32
C ALA A 185 21.12 -14.86 12.46
N ALA A 186 20.09 -14.12 12.04
CA ALA A 186 20.27 -12.87 11.32
C ALA A 186 21.01 -11.82 12.17
N ASP A 187 20.62 -11.66 13.44
CA ASP A 187 21.25 -10.70 14.36
C ASP A 187 22.72 -11.01 14.62
N GLU A 188 23.06 -12.28 14.87
CA GLU A 188 24.45 -12.75 15.03
C GLU A 188 25.32 -12.45 13.80
N LEU A 189 24.71 -12.42 12.60
CA LEU A 189 25.37 -12.06 11.34
C LEU A 189 25.40 -10.55 11.06
N GLY A 190 24.79 -9.72 11.92
CA GLY A 190 24.72 -8.27 11.74
C GLY A 190 23.59 -7.81 10.83
N TYR A 191 22.47 -8.52 10.80
CA TYR A 191 21.28 -8.22 10.01
C TYR A 191 19.99 -8.21 10.82
N HIS A 192 19.00 -7.43 10.39
CA HIS A 192 17.61 -7.59 10.82
C HIS A 192 16.77 -8.18 9.68
N ILE A 193 15.72 -8.93 10.01
CA ILE A 193 14.75 -9.40 9.01
C ILE A 193 13.64 -8.35 8.87
N LYS A 194 13.33 -7.93 7.63
CA LYS A 194 12.25 -7.00 7.28
C LYS A 194 11.47 -7.52 6.08
N LEU A 195 10.15 -7.34 6.07
CA LEU A 195 9.33 -7.57 4.87
C LEU A 195 9.51 -6.37 3.92
N LEU A 196 10.14 -6.60 2.77
CA LEU A 196 10.42 -5.55 1.80
C LEU A 196 9.60 -5.74 0.53
N GLY A 197 8.94 -4.68 0.09
CA GLY A 197 8.54 -4.53 -1.31
C GLY A 197 9.70 -3.96 -2.11
N VAL A 198 10.07 -4.59 -3.22
CA VAL A 198 11.19 -4.18 -4.08
C VAL A 198 10.74 -4.19 -5.54
N ALA A 199 10.91 -3.05 -6.21
CA ALA A 199 10.77 -2.92 -7.65
C ALA A 199 12.10 -2.45 -8.25
N LEU A 200 12.63 -3.20 -9.21
CA LEU A 200 13.92 -2.91 -9.84
C LEU A 200 13.75 -2.91 -11.36
N LYS A 201 14.14 -1.81 -11.99
CA LYS A 201 14.26 -1.76 -13.45
C LYS A 201 15.55 -2.46 -13.88
N THR A 202 15.41 -3.44 -14.76
CA THR A 202 16.50 -4.20 -15.37
C THR A 202 16.54 -3.94 -16.88
N ASP A 203 17.53 -4.52 -17.57
CA ASP A 203 17.64 -4.40 -19.02
C ASP A 203 16.50 -5.14 -19.76
N THR A 204 15.87 -6.12 -19.11
CA THR A 204 14.84 -6.98 -19.70
C THR A 204 13.42 -6.68 -19.21
N GLY A 205 13.25 -5.78 -18.24
CA GLY A 205 11.94 -5.45 -17.70
C GLY A 205 11.99 -4.83 -16.31
N ILE A 206 10.93 -5.06 -15.53
CA ILE A 206 10.84 -4.62 -14.14
C ILE A 206 10.62 -5.86 -13.29
N GLU A 207 11.53 -6.10 -12.36
CA GLU A 207 11.37 -7.12 -11.32
C GLU A 207 10.56 -6.55 -10.17
N GLN A 208 9.53 -7.27 -9.73
CA GLN A 208 8.72 -6.91 -8.57
C GLN A 208 8.64 -8.07 -7.59
N ARG A 209 8.95 -7.81 -6.32
CA ARG A 209 8.91 -8.83 -5.29
C ARG A 209 8.61 -8.27 -3.91
N VAL A 210 7.90 -9.05 -3.13
CA VAL A 210 7.63 -8.87 -1.70
C VAL A 210 8.13 -10.10 -0.99
N HIS A 211 9.09 -9.96 -0.09
CA HIS A 211 9.63 -11.09 0.68
C HIS A 211 10.34 -10.61 1.95
N PRO A 212 10.48 -11.48 2.96
CA PRO A 212 11.40 -11.24 4.06
C PRO A 212 12.84 -11.14 3.56
N ALA A 213 13.57 -10.12 3.99
CA ALA A 213 14.95 -9.88 3.60
C ALA A 213 15.81 -9.54 4.82
N MET A 214 17.03 -10.07 4.84
CA MET A 214 18.08 -9.68 5.78
C MET A 214 18.65 -8.32 5.35
N VAL A 215 18.48 -7.30 6.19
CA VAL A 215 18.98 -5.94 5.98
C VAL A 215 20.11 -5.63 6.97
N PRO A 216 21.26 -5.10 6.54
CA PRO A 216 22.37 -4.80 7.43
C PRO A 216 21.92 -3.86 8.56
N THR A 217 22.32 -4.13 9.80
CA THR A 217 21.93 -3.30 10.95
C THR A 217 22.36 -1.84 10.82
N SER A 218 23.42 -1.56 10.07
CA SER A 218 23.91 -0.20 9.78
C SER A 218 23.04 0.58 8.78
N SER A 219 22.10 -0.07 8.10
CA SER A 219 21.24 0.57 7.11
C SER A 219 20.07 1.32 7.75
N VAL A 220 19.65 2.43 7.14
CA VAL A 220 18.50 3.22 7.62
C VAL A 220 17.22 2.37 7.71
N ILE A 221 17.00 1.47 6.73
CA ILE A 221 15.80 0.64 6.69
C ILE A 221 15.75 -0.40 7.81
N ALA A 222 16.91 -0.88 8.27
CA ALA A 222 17.00 -1.79 9.41
C ALA A 222 16.59 -1.12 10.73
N GLN A 223 16.73 0.21 10.82
CA GLN A 223 16.43 1.03 12.00
C GLN A 223 14.98 1.52 12.05
N ILE A 224 14.14 1.12 11.09
CA ILE A 224 12.71 1.45 11.09
C ILE A 224 11.97 0.44 11.96
N TYR A 225 11.67 0.85 13.19
CA TYR A 225 10.88 0.11 14.16
C TYR A 225 9.49 0.70 14.32
N VAL A 226 8.54 -0.10 14.77
CA VAL A 226 7.24 0.41 15.26
C VAL A 226 7.37 0.62 16.76
N CYS A 227 7.27 1.87 17.21
CA CYS A 227 7.28 2.22 18.63
C CYS A 227 5.90 1.95 19.26
N HIS A 228 5.90 1.63 20.56
CA HIS A 228 4.70 1.53 21.40
C HIS A 228 4.03 2.89 21.62
#